data_AF-A0A841H2L4-F1
#
_entry.id   AF-A0A841H2L4-F1
#
_cell.length_a   1.000
_cell.length_b   1.000
_cell.length_c   1.000
_cell.angle_alpha   90.00
_cell.angle_beta   90.00
_cell.angle_gamma   90.00
#
_symmetry.space_group_name_H-M   'P 1'
#
loop_
_entity.id
_entity.type
_entity.pdbx_description
1 polymer ?
#
loop_
_entity_poly.entity_id
_entity_poly.type
_entity_poly.pdbx_seq_one_letter_code
_entity_poly.pdbx_strand_id
1 'polypeptide(L)' 'MSCDRCSLPVGRFRSHDHYREVKRTINDLVNQGILREGGLENPNSPFLVVRYTCRECGQSWLVTSPDQNFLGGIEAARD' A
#
# COMPACT_ATOMS: atom_id res chain seq x y z
N MET A 1 6.93 -4.39 18.09
CA MET A 1 6.99 -2.92 18.21
C MET A 1 5.97 -2.33 17.26
N SER A 2 4.96 -1.61 17.76
CA SER A 2 3.99 -0.88 16.93
C SER A 2 4.63 0.42 16.44
N CYS A 3 4.50 0.72 15.16
CA CYS A 3 4.96 1.99 14.58
C CYS A 3 3.76 2.91 14.40
N ASP A 4 3.74 4.01 15.12
CA ASP A 4 2.69 5.03 15.00
C ASP A 4 2.85 5.90 13.75
N ARG A 5 4.03 5.86 13.12
CA ARG A 5 4.40 6.73 11.98
C ARG A 5 4.01 6.20 10.60
N CYS A 6 3.65 4.93 10.50
CA CYS A 6 3.55 4.23 9.22
C CYS A 6 2.25 3.44 9.05
N SER A 7 1.23 3.73 9.86
CA SER A 7 -0.05 3.01 9.83
C SER A 7 -0.85 3.33 8.56
N LEU A 8 -0.89 2.39 7.62
CA LEU A 8 -1.74 2.50 6.43
C LEU A 8 -3.14 1.91 6.69
N PRO A 9 -4.22 2.53 6.16
CA PRO A 9 -5.58 2.05 6.35
C PRO A 9 -5.78 0.73 5.60
N VAL A 10 -5.83 -0.39 6.33
CA VAL A 10 -6.13 -1.71 5.77
C VAL A 10 -7.61 -1.81 5.40
N GLY A 11 -7.90 -2.32 4.20
CA GLY A 11 -9.25 -2.49 3.69
C GLY A 11 -9.37 -2.10 2.21
N ARG A 12 -10.59 -2.25 1.67
CA ARG A 12 -10.90 -1.86 0.30
C ARG A 12 -10.99 -0.34 0.16
N PHE A 13 -10.56 0.17 -0.99
CA PHE A 13 -10.83 1.57 -1.32
C PHE A 13 -12.33 1.77 -1.53
N ARG A 14 -12.81 2.96 -1.13
CA ARG A 14 -14.24 3.32 -1.20
C ARG A 14 -14.62 3.95 -2.53
N SER A 15 -13.63 4.51 -3.22
CA SER A 15 -13.75 5.17 -4.51
C SER A 15 -12.35 5.33 -5.11
N HIS A 16 -12.29 5.72 -6.40
CA HIS A 16 -11.03 6.07 -7.05
C HIS A 16 -10.35 7.28 -6.41
N ASP A 17 -11.11 8.24 -5.89
CA ASP A 17 -10.54 9.40 -5.20
C ASP A 17 -9.96 9.01 -3.84
N HIS A 18 -10.61 8.11 -3.10
CA HIS A 18 -10.05 7.56 -1.87
C HIS A 18 -8.71 6.84 -2.15
N TYR A 19 -8.61 6.08 -3.24
CA TYR A 19 -7.34 5.50 -3.67
C TYR A 19 -6.27 6.57 -3.95
N ARG A 20 -6.59 7.65 -4.69
CA ARG A 20 -5.64 8.72 -5.00
C ARG A 20 -5.11 9.42 -3.76
N GLU A 21 -5.99 9.69 -2.79
CA GLU A 21 -5.62 10.30 -1.51
C GLU A 21 -4.68 9.39 -0.70
N VAL A 22 -5.03 8.11 -0.57
CA VAL A 22 -4.19 7.13 0.11
C VAL A 22 -2.84 6.97 -0.61
N LYS A 23 -2.83 6.91 -1.94
CA LYS A 23 -1.61 6.81 -2.74
C LYS A 23 -0.70 8.04 -2.57
N ARG A 24 -1.27 9.25 -2.48
CA ARG A 24 -0.51 10.46 -2.17
C ARG A 24 0.16 10.34 -0.79
N THR A 25 -0.59 9.90 0.21
CA THR A 25 -0.06 9.68 1.57
C THR A 25 1.08 8.65 1.56
N ILE A 26 0.92 7.53 0.84
CA ILE A 26 1.98 6.52 0.68
C ILE A 26 3.21 7.13 0.03
N ASN A 27 3.05 7.89 -1.06
CA ASN A 27 4.17 8.53 -1.75
C ASN A 27 4.89 9.55 -0.86
N ASP A 28 4.17 10.32 -0.04
CA ASP A 28 4.77 11.25 0.91
C ASP A 28 5.59 10.50 1.96
N LEU A 29 5.11 9.36 2.45
CA LEU A 29 5.85 8.51 3.39
C LEU A 29 7.07 7.85 2.72
N VAL A 30 6.99 7.48 1.44
CA VAL A 30 8.12 6.98 0.66
C VAL A 30 9.18 8.07 0.46
N ASN A 31 8.76 9.29 0.10
CA ASN A 31 9.64 10.45 -0.10
C ASN A 31 10.33 10.87 1.20
N GLN A 32 9.66 10.70 2.34
CA GLN A 32 10.25 10.90 3.67
C GLN A 32 11.20 9.76 4.08
N GLY A 33 11.28 8.67 3.30
CA GLY A 33 12.10 7.50 3.61
C GLY A 33 11.52 6.59 4.70
N ILE A 34 10.30 6.84 5.16
CA ILE A 34 9.60 6.02 6.16
C ILE A 34 9.18 4.69 5.55
N LEU A 35 8.55 4.75 4.37
CA LEU A 35 8.20 3.57 3.59
C LEU A 35 9.24 3.29 2.50
N ARG A 36 9.48 2.01 2.25
CA ARG A 36 10.20 1.51 1.08
C ARG A 36 9.18 0.87 0.14
N GLU A 37 9.06 1.42 -1.06
CA GLU A 37 8.37 0.73 -2.15
C GLU A 37 9.19 -0.48 -2.58
N GLY A 38 8.54 -1.64 -2.64
CA GLY A 38 9.08 -2.90 -3.13
C GLY A 38 8.74 -3.12 -4.61
N GLY A 39 8.89 -4.36 -5.05
CA GLY A 39 8.50 -4.75 -6.40
C GLY A 39 6.99 -4.97 -6.56
N LEU A 40 6.61 -5.26 -7.81
CA LEU A 40 5.29 -5.82 -8.10
C LEU A 40 5.18 -7.21 -7.47
N GLU A 41 4.16 -7.38 -6.64
CA GLU A 41 3.83 -8.66 -6.03
C GLU A 41 2.88 -9.40 -6.96
N ASN A 42 3.14 -10.69 -7.16
CA ASN A 42 2.34 -11.56 -8.02
C ASN A 42 2.13 -11.01 -9.45
N PRO A 43 3.18 -10.98 -10.29
CA PRO A 43 3.11 -10.48 -11.67
C PRO A 43 2.12 -11.27 -12.57
N ASN A 44 1.63 -12.42 -12.11
CA ASN A 44 0.63 -13.22 -12.82
C ASN A 44 -0.82 -12.86 -12.43
N SER A 45 -1.01 -11.97 -11.46
CA SER A 45 -2.31 -11.42 -11.11
C SER A 45 -2.76 -10.41 -12.18
N PRO A 46 -4.06 -10.37 -12.53
CA PRO A 46 -4.59 -9.29 -13.37
C PRO A 46 -4.52 -7.92 -12.68
N PHE A 47 -4.32 -7.88 -11.35
CA PHE A 47 -4.26 -6.66 -10.57
C PHE A 47 -2.81 -6.25 -10.27
N LEU A 48 -2.52 -4.95 -10.39
CA LEU A 48 -1.23 -4.37 -10.01
C LEU A 48 -1.13 -4.27 -8.48
N VAL A 49 -0.37 -5.17 -7.87
CA VAL A 49 -0.10 -5.20 -6.43
C VAL A 49 1.34 -4.74 -6.18
N VAL A 50 1.53 -3.77 -5.30
CA VAL A 50 2.86 -3.30 -4.89
C VAL A 50 3.03 -3.47 -3.39
N ARG A 51 4.18 -4.00 -2.97
CA ARG A 51 4.53 -4.09 -1.54
C ARG A 51 5.13 -2.78 -1.06
N TYR A 52 4.71 -2.31 0.11
CA TYR A 52 5.34 -1.24 0.86
C TYR A 52 5.80 -1.75 2.20
N THR A 53 7.03 -1.47 2.59
CA THR A 53 7.59 -1.89 3.88
C THR A 53 8.05 -0.68 4.67
N CYS A 54 7.60 -0.54 5.91
CA CYS A 54 8.14 0.46 6.82
C CYS A 54 9.57 0.13 7.20
N ARG A 55 10.47 1.11 7.07
CA ARG A 55 11.89 0.95 7.46
C ARG A 55 12.10 0.93 8.96
N GLU A 56 11.23 1.56 9.74
CA GLU A 56 11.38 1.69 11.19
C GLU A 56 10.92 0.43 11.94
N CYS A 57 9.79 -0.18 11.54
CA CYS A 57 9.22 -1.35 12.23
C CYS A 57 9.18 -2.65 11.42
N GLY A 58 9.52 -2.60 10.13
CA GLY A 58 9.46 -3.76 9.24
C GLY A 58 8.05 -4.19 8.82
N GLN A 59 6.99 -3.55 9.31
CA GLN A 59 5.62 -3.86 8.86
C GLN A 59 5.49 -3.62 7.37
N SER A 60 4.73 -4.50 6.70
CA SER A 60 4.55 -4.44 5.26
C SER A 60 3.07 -4.45 4.89
N TRP A 61 2.76 -3.81 3.78
CA TRP A 61 1.42 -3.73 3.21
C TRP A 61 1.48 -4.04 1.72
N LEU A 62 0.47 -4.75 1.25
CA LEU A 62 0.20 -4.97 -0.17
C LEU A 62 -0.85 -3.97 -0.60
N VAL A 63 -0.54 -3.16 -1.60
CA VAL A 63 -1.45 -2.16 -2.14
C VAL A 63 -1.82 -2.56 -3.55
N THR A 64 -3.08 -2.90 -3.74
CA THR A 64 -3.65 -3.29 -5.03
C THR A 64 -4.30 -2.07 -5.67
N SER A 65 -3.82 -1.69 -6.86
CA SER A 65 -4.37 -0.54 -7.59
C SER A 65 -5.75 -0.85 -8.18
N PRO A 66 -6.64 0.15 -8.27
CA PRO A 66 -7.93 -0.02 -8.93
C PRO A 66 -7.78 -0.27 -10.43
N ASP A 67 -8.77 -0.95 -10.99
CA ASP A 67 -9.03 -1.08 -12.43
C ASP A 67 -10.49 -0.69 -12.77
N GLN A 68 -10.94 -0.97 -13.99
CA GLN A 68 -12.29 -0.60 -14.45
C GLN A 68 -13.43 -1.21 -13.62
N ASN A 69 -13.23 -2.36 -12.98
CA ASN A 69 -14.25 -3.13 -12.27
C ASN A 69 -13.90 -3.39 -10.80
N PHE A 70 -12.65 -3.15 -10.39
CA PHE A 70 -12.15 -3.41 -9.05
C PHE A 70 -11.56 -2.15 -8.44
N LEU A 71 -12.02 -1.79 -7.23
CA LEU A 71 -11.57 -0.57 -6.57
C LEU A 71 -10.19 -0.70 -5.93
N GLY A 72 -9.60 -1.90 -5.81
CA GLY A 72 -8.34 -2.09 -5.10
C GLY A 72 -8.49 -2.12 -3.58
N GLY A 73 -7.35 -2.15 -2.90
CA GLY A 73 -7.30 -2.10 -1.44
C GLY A 73 -5.89 -2.18 -0.89
N ILE A 74 -5.81 -2.12 0.44
CA ILE A 74 -4.58 -2.33 1.20
C ILE A 74 -4.78 -3.54 2.10
N GLU A 75 -3.83 -4.45 2.08
CA GLU A 75 -3.79 -5.62 2.95
C GLU A 75 -2.50 -5.61 3.75
N ALA A 76 -2.56 -6.00 5.03
CA ALA A 76 -1.33 -6.22 5.79
C ALA A 76 -0.59 -7.43 5.18
N ALA A 77 0.65 -7.23 4.75
CA ALA A 77 1.46 -8.32 4.26
C ALA A 77 1.87 -9.19 5.46
N ARG A 78 1.44 -10.44 5.47
CA ARG A 78 1.91 -11.44 6.42
C ARG A 78 3.09 -12.16 5.75
N ASP A 79 4.25 -12.11 6.40
CA ASP A 79 5.36 -13.03 6.12
C ASP A 79 5.07 -14.41 6.69
#